data_AF-A0A847CHU8-F1
#
_entry.id   AF-A0A847CHU8-F1
#
_cell.length_a   1.000
_cell.length_b   1.000
_cell.length_c   1.000
_cell.angle_alpha   90.00
_cell.angle_beta   90.00
_cell.angle_gamma   90.00
#
_symmetry.space_group_name_H-M   'P 1'
#
loop_
_entity.id
_entity.type
_entity.pdbx_description
1 polymer ?
#
loop_
_entity_poly.entity_id
_entity_poly.type
_entity_poly.pdbx_seq_one_letter_code
_entity_poly.pdbx_strand_id
1 'polypeptide(L)' 'MKLTEKGIENLTEWKNKGYICPDFNIELVKKNTVENPTWIHFGAGNIFRAFQANL' A
#
# COMPACT_ATOMS: atom_id res chain seq x y z
N MET A 1 -1.63 -12.70 -11.73
CA MET A 1 -1.68 -11.60 -10.74
C MET A 1 -2.57 -11.94 -9.55
N LYS A 2 -1.96 -12.18 -8.38
CA LYS A 2 -2.66 -12.18 -7.09
C LYS A 2 -2.18 -10.94 -6.34
N LEU A 3 -3.08 -10.11 -5.82
CA LEU A 3 -2.70 -8.93 -5.05
C LEU A 3 -2.21 -9.36 -3.65
N THR A 4 -0.92 -9.65 -3.56
CA THR A 4 -0.20 -9.98 -2.33
C THR A 4 1.15 -9.27 -2.36
N GLU A 5 1.84 -9.17 -1.22
CA GLU A 5 3.19 -8.57 -1.15
C GLU A 5 4.15 -9.17 -2.19
N LYS A 6 4.26 -10.51 -2.22
CA LYS A 6 5.04 -11.22 -3.25
C LYS A 6 4.54 -10.97 -4.67
N GLY A 7 3.22 -10.83 -4.84
CA GLY A 7 2.59 -10.61 -6.14
C GLY A 7 2.84 -9.22 -6.73
N ILE A 8 3.27 -8.25 -5.90
CA ILE A 8 3.59 -6.88 -6.31
C ILE A 8 5.10 -6.58 -6.25
N GLU A 9 5.96 -7.54 -5.90
CA GLU A 9 7.42 -7.38 -6.00
C GLU A 9 7.85 -7.05 -7.45
N ASN A 10 7.17 -7.66 -8.43
CA ASN A 10 7.33 -7.32 -9.85
C ASN A 10 6.12 -6.53 -10.36
N LEU A 11 6.20 -5.20 -10.21
CA LEU A 11 5.14 -4.28 -10.65
C LEU A 11 4.97 -4.19 -12.17
N THR A 12 5.88 -4.77 -12.97
CA THR A 12 5.86 -4.65 -14.42
C THR A 12 4.56 -5.18 -15.03
N GLU A 13 4.07 -6.33 -14.57
CA GLU A 13 2.82 -6.92 -15.07
C GLU A 13 1.61 -6.02 -14.77
N TRP A 14 1.60 -5.40 -13.59
CA TRP A 14 0.54 -4.50 -13.14
C TRP A 14 0.55 -3.20 -13.92
N LYS A 15 1.73 -2.58 -14.09
CA LYS A 15 1.91 -1.35 -14.88
C LYS A 15 1.53 -1.56 -16.34
N ASN A 16 1.90 -2.69 -16.94
CA ASN A 16 1.53 -3.03 -18.32
C ASN A 16 0.01 -3.16 -18.53
N LYS A 17 -0.75 -3.45 -17.46
CA LYS A 17 -2.22 -3.48 -17.49
C LYS A 17 -2.88 -2.15 -17.12
N GLY A 18 -2.08 -1.09 -16.92
CA GLY A 18 -2.57 0.26 -16.63
C GLY A 18 -2.88 0.53 -15.15
N TYR A 19 -2.48 -0.35 -14.22
CA TYR A 19 -2.68 -0.10 -12.79
C TYR A 19 -1.66 0.92 -12.26
N ILE A 20 -2.15 1.84 -11.43
CA ILE A 20 -1.28 2.70 -10.61
C ILE A 20 -0.68 1.82 -9.52
N CYS A 21 0.64 1.88 -9.39
CA CYS A 21 1.39 1.07 -8.45
C CYS A 21 2.18 1.99 -7.52
N PRO A 22 2.44 1.59 -6.26
CA PRO A 22 3.28 2.35 -5.35
C PRO A 22 4.64 2.67 -5.96
N ASP A 23 5.10 3.90 -5.76
CA ASP A 23 6.41 4.40 -6.16
C ASP A 23 7.42 4.43 -4.98
N PHE A 24 7.00 3.95 -3.81
CA PHE A 24 7.81 3.82 -2.60
C PHE A 24 8.06 2.36 -2.21
N ASN A 25 9.06 2.15 -1.36
CA ASN A 25 9.35 0.83 -0.78
C ASN A 25 8.35 0.51 0.36
N ILE A 26 7.39 -0.36 0.07
CA ILE A 26 6.32 -0.76 1.00
C ILE A 26 6.88 -1.33 2.31
N GLU A 27 7.91 -2.18 2.24
CA GLU A 27 8.50 -2.81 3.42
C GLU A 27 9.21 -1.80 4.32
N LEU A 28 9.93 -0.85 3.71
CA LEU A 28 10.58 0.23 4.44
C LEU A 28 9.55 1.12 5.17
N VAL A 29 8.46 1.48 4.49
CA VAL A 29 7.39 2.30 5.09
C VAL A 29 6.71 1.58 6.25
N LYS A 30 6.39 0.28 6.10
CA LYS A 30 5.82 -0.52 7.19
C LYS A 30 6.75 -0.56 8.40
N LYS A 31 8.03 -0.86 8.18
CA LYS A 31 9.03 -0.93 9.24
C LYS A 31 9.12 0.38 10.01
N ASN A 32 9.28 1.50 9.30
CA ASN A 32 9.36 2.82 9.90
C ASN A 32 8.10 3.18 10.69
N THR A 33 6.92 2.80 10.19
CA THR A 33 5.63 3.05 10.85
C THR A 33 5.50 2.27 12.16
N VAL A 34 5.99 1.04 12.21
CA VAL A 34 6.00 0.21 13.44
C VAL A 34 7.01 0.74 14.46
N GLU A 35 8.19 1.17 14.00
CA GLU A 35 9.25 1.72 14.87
C GLU A 35 8.87 3.09 15.45
N ASN A 36 8.17 3.94 14.67
CA ASN A 36 7.83 5.31 15.04
C ASN A 36 6.35 5.63 14.73
N PRO A 37 5.40 5.01 15.44
CA PRO A 37 3.98 5.23 15.17
C PRO A 37 3.60 6.68 15.48
N THR A 38 3.08 7.39 14.47
CA THR A 38 2.68 8.78 14.64
C THR A 38 1.21 8.87 15.05
N TRP A 39 0.30 8.27 14.28
CA TRP A 39 -1.15 8.28 14.55
C TRP A 39 -1.75 6.88 14.35
N ILE A 40 -2.92 6.65 14.97
CA ILE A 40 -3.70 5.42 14.83
C ILE A 40 -5.10 5.74 14.31
N HIS A 41 -5.58 4.94 13.36
CA HIS A 41 -6.95 5.04 12.86
C HIS A 41 -7.80 3.90 13.40
N PHE A 42 -8.89 4.24 14.10
CA PHE A 42 -9.86 3.27 14.59
C PHE A 42 -10.96 3.04 13.55
N GLY A 43 -10.92 1.89 12.89
CA GLY A 43 -11.94 1.47 11.91
C GLY A 43 -11.54 1.67 10.45
N ALA A 44 -10.64 0.82 9.94
CA ALA A 44 -10.19 0.82 8.55
C ALA A 44 -11.27 0.29 7.56
N GLY A 45 -12.45 0.88 7.54
CA GLY A 45 -13.57 0.52 6.66
C GLY A 45 -13.42 1.04 5.23
N ASN A 46 -14.50 1.00 4.46
CA ASN A 46 -14.50 1.43 3.06
C ASN A 46 -14.21 2.93 2.89
N ILE A 47 -14.77 3.78 3.76
CA ILE A 47 -14.56 5.23 3.71
C ILE A 47 -13.08 5.56 3.93
N PHE A 48 -12.45 4.95 4.93
CA PHE A 48 -11.02 5.13 5.17
C PHE A 48 -10.18 4.76 3.94
N ARG A 49 -10.46 3.62 3.31
CA ARG A 49 -9.74 3.16 2.10
C ARG A 49 -9.97 4.07 0.89
N ALA A 50 -11.16 4.64 0.75
CA ALA A 50 -11.52 5.48 -0.39
C ALA A 50 -11.00 6.93 -0.28
N PHE A 51 -10.77 7.42 0.93
CA PHE A 51 -10.38 8.82 1.18
C PHE A 51 -9.01 8.93 1.84
N GLN A 52 -8.86 8.52 3.10
CA GLN A 52 -7.62 8.73 3.86
C GLN A 52 -6.45 7.86 3.40
N ALA A 53 -6.70 6.63 2.97
CA ALA A 53 -5.68 5.71 2.45
C ALA A 53 -5.68 5.62 0.91
N ASN A 54 -6.34 6.57 0.26
CA ASN A 54 -6.26 6.74 -1.18
C ASN A 54 -5.02 7.59 -1.48
N LEU A 55 -4.23 7.16 -2.48
CA LEU A 55 -2.92 7.64 -2.95
C LEU A 55 -1.73 6.79 -2.48
#